data_AF-A0A6A4FYI3-F1
#
_entry.id   AF-A0A6A4FYI3-F1
#
_cell.length_a   1.000
_cell.length_b   1.000
_cell.length_c   1.000
_cell.angle_alpha   90.00
_cell.angle_beta   90.00
_cell.angle_gamma   90.00
#
_symmetry.space_group_name_H-M   'P 1'
#
loop_
_entity.id
_entity.type
_entity.pdbx_description
1 polymer ?
#
loop_
_entity_poly.entity_id
_entity_poly.type
_entity_poly.pdbx_seq_one_letter_code
_entity_poly.pdbx_strand_id
1 'polypeptide(L)'
;MVTIVPLLIIIPYAQEFNLQYKIFKNPNFMYDPVPFVTMVLENRLMFVAGLLDLTTKLIPHLSIMLSLVTASELLGRGDVKVIPGAGGPSIHSLSVQPKARSSTIDKPTITETEASTANPLSPNQPKSLHALLNWKHAITVAVFVLWGVIVLLLHLLAAQRAANYEVLGCRAMTRPWISNGKVPCASLVYVCHAENTTTPDHTSFDKLDPVVLATLAIIHCPELEMPPSFQRLESLVSLHIYNSTIVSWDAKSSISATAHTRLLSVVLARSQMTEVPQGVLQPLPASLIGIQFSHTSLKTLPNDLYLRWHPLASTTAS
;
A
#
# COMPACT_ATOMS: atom_id res chain seq x y z
N MET A 1 -11.44 -13.05 5.29
CA MET A 1 -10.84 -12.03 4.39
C MET A 1 -9.40 -11.66 4.75
N VAL A 2 -8.99 -11.64 6.03
CA VAL A 2 -7.65 -11.18 6.48
C VAL A 2 -6.47 -11.94 5.86
N THR A 3 -6.64 -13.22 5.53
CA THR A 3 -5.60 -14.05 4.90
C THR A 3 -5.72 -14.16 3.38
N ILE A 4 -6.91 -13.93 2.82
CA ILE A 4 -7.18 -14.17 1.39
C ILE A 4 -6.47 -13.12 0.52
N VAL A 5 -6.57 -11.84 0.88
CA VAL A 5 -5.96 -10.75 0.09
C VAL A 5 -4.42 -10.86 0.08
N PRO A 6 -3.73 -11.08 1.22
CA PRO A 6 -2.29 -11.30 1.18
C PRO A 6 -1.86 -12.53 0.37
N LEU A 7 -2.62 -13.63 0.45
CA LEU A 7 -2.33 -14.83 -0.34
C LEU A 7 -2.51 -14.59 -1.84
N LEU A 8 -3.54 -13.85 -2.25
CA LEU A 8 -3.75 -13.49 -3.66
C LEU A 8 -2.61 -12.64 -4.23
N ILE A 9 -1.99 -11.79 -3.40
CA ILE A 9 -0.84 -10.98 -3.82
C ILE A 9 0.43 -11.83 -3.83
N ILE A 10 0.69 -12.63 -2.79
CA ILE A 10 1.98 -13.35 -2.64
C ILE A 10 2.08 -14.59 -3.56
N ILE A 11 1.00 -15.34 -3.75
CA ILE A 11 1.04 -16.61 -4.49
C ILE A 11 1.59 -16.45 -5.91
N PRO A 12 1.16 -15.47 -6.73
CA PRO A 12 1.71 -15.27 -8.08
C PRO A 12 3.23 -15.06 -8.07
N TYR A 13 3.74 -14.23 -7.14
CA TYR A 13 5.18 -13.98 -7.02
C TYR A 13 5.94 -15.19 -6.51
N ALA A 14 5.38 -15.93 -5.55
CA ALA A 14 6.00 -17.16 -5.02
C ALA A 14 6.09 -18.27 -6.07
N GLN A 15 5.10 -18.37 -6.97
CA GLN A 15 5.11 -19.32 -8.08
C GLN A 15 6.16 -18.97 -9.14
N GLU A 16 6.40 -17.67 -9.35
CA GLU A 16 7.44 -17.18 -10.26
C GLU A 16 8.84 -17.14 -9.63
N PHE A 17 8.95 -17.15 -8.30
CA PHE A 17 10.23 -17.12 -7.60
C PHE A 17 10.87 -18.50 -7.49
N ASN A 18 12.10 -18.63 -7.95
CA ASN A 18 12.90 -19.83 -7.76
C ASN A 18 13.70 -19.72 -6.45
N LEU A 19 13.27 -20.46 -5.43
CA LEU A 19 13.92 -20.47 -4.11
C LEU A 19 15.37 -20.98 -4.15
N GLN A 20 15.69 -21.93 -5.04
CA GLN A 20 17.03 -22.52 -5.13
C GLN A 20 18.05 -21.51 -5.66
N TYR A 21 17.67 -20.72 -6.66
CA TYR A 21 18.55 -19.72 -7.28
C TYR A 21 18.33 -18.30 -6.75
N LYS A 22 17.35 -18.12 -5.85
CA LYS A 22 16.92 -16.81 -5.31
C LYS A 22 16.63 -15.76 -6.39
N ILE A 23 16.07 -16.19 -7.53
CA ILE A 23 15.73 -15.31 -8.67
C ILE A 23 14.33 -15.63 -9.20
N PHE A 24 13.71 -14.66 -9.89
CA PHE A 24 12.49 -14.90 -10.64
C PHE A 24 12.77 -15.75 -11.89
N LYS A 25 11.85 -16.67 -12.22
CA LYS A 25 11.92 -17.55 -13.39
C LYS A 25 11.98 -16.75 -14.68
N ASN A 26 11.22 -15.66 -14.77
CA ASN A 26 11.40 -14.67 -15.83
C ASN A 26 12.61 -13.78 -15.48
N PRO A 27 13.74 -13.89 -16.22
CA PRO A 27 14.92 -13.10 -15.92
C PRO A 27 14.68 -11.61 -16.14
N ASN A 28 13.70 -11.23 -16.96
CA ASN A 28 13.35 -9.84 -17.25
C ASN A 28 12.45 -9.22 -16.18
N PHE A 29 11.93 -9.98 -15.21
CA PHE A 29 10.97 -9.47 -14.22
C PHE A 29 11.50 -8.26 -13.44
N MET A 30 12.77 -8.29 -13.05
CA MET A 30 13.43 -7.18 -12.33
C MET A 30 13.83 -6.02 -13.25
N TYR A 31 13.89 -6.24 -14.56
CA TYR A 31 14.31 -5.24 -15.53
C TYR A 31 13.13 -4.56 -16.24
N ASP A 32 11.98 -5.24 -16.30
CA ASP A 32 10.75 -4.71 -16.85
C ASP A 32 10.10 -3.73 -15.85
N PRO A 33 9.93 -2.45 -16.23
CA PRO A 33 9.37 -1.42 -15.37
C PRO A 33 8.01 -1.77 -14.75
N VAL A 34 7.12 -2.44 -15.49
CA VAL A 34 5.72 -2.59 -15.06
C VAL A 34 5.55 -3.70 -14.02
N PRO A 35 6.01 -4.95 -14.26
CA PRO A 35 5.89 -6.04 -13.29
C PRO A 35 6.58 -5.72 -11.96
N PHE A 36 7.77 -5.13 -12.00
CA PHE A 36 8.51 -4.74 -10.81
C PHE A 36 7.77 -3.69 -9.96
N VAL A 37 7.31 -2.59 -10.58
CA VAL A 37 6.60 -1.53 -9.86
C VAL A 37 5.26 -2.01 -9.34
N THR A 38 4.55 -2.84 -10.11
CA THR A 38 3.28 -3.44 -9.68
C THR A 38 3.49 -4.28 -8.42
N MET A 39 4.50 -5.15 -8.41
CA MET A 39 4.86 -5.95 -7.24
C MET A 39 5.14 -5.07 -6.02
N VAL A 40 5.94 -4.01 -6.17
CA VAL A 40 6.27 -3.11 -5.06
C VAL A 40 5.02 -2.40 -4.52
N LEU A 41 4.16 -1.89 -5.40
CA LEU A 41 2.94 -1.20 -5.02
C LEU A 41 1.93 -2.13 -4.34
N GLU A 42 1.76 -3.36 -4.84
CA GLU A 42 0.88 -4.36 -4.23
C GLU A 42 1.39 -4.80 -2.85
N ASN A 43 2.69 -5.01 -2.70
CA ASN A 43 3.27 -5.35 -1.40
C ASN A 43 3.11 -4.22 -0.38
N ARG A 44 3.15 -2.95 -0.79
CA ARG A 44 2.82 -1.81 0.08
C ARG A 44 1.38 -1.79 0.60
N LEU A 45 0.44 -2.46 -0.07
CA LEU A 45 -0.92 -2.63 0.46
C LEU A 45 -0.93 -3.59 1.66
N MET A 46 -0.01 -4.56 1.71
CA MET A 46 0.09 -5.53 2.80
C MET A 46 0.93 -5.02 3.97
N PHE A 47 2.10 -4.45 3.67
CA PHE A 47 3.07 -4.05 4.69
C PHE A 47 2.86 -2.62 5.14
N VAL A 48 3.10 -2.37 6.42
CA VAL A 48 3.00 -1.03 7.01
C VAL A 48 4.12 -0.16 6.46
N ALA A 49 3.76 0.87 5.71
CA ALA A 49 4.72 1.81 5.12
C ALA A 49 4.98 3.03 6.04
N GLY A 50 4.17 3.21 7.09
CA GLY A 50 4.31 4.30 8.06
C GLY A 50 3.22 4.26 9.14
N LEU A 51 3.29 5.19 10.10
CA LEU A 51 2.37 5.21 11.25
C LEU A 51 0.92 5.50 10.85
N LEU A 52 0.71 6.45 9.93
CA LEU A 52 -0.63 6.75 9.41
C LEU A 52 -1.21 5.52 8.69
N ASP A 53 -0.42 4.90 7.82
CA ASP A 53 -0.79 3.68 7.10
C ASP A 53 -1.16 2.54 8.06
N LEU A 54 -0.37 2.34 9.13
CA LEU A 54 -0.69 1.39 10.21
C LEU A 54 -2.06 1.66 10.81
N THR A 55 -2.33 2.91 11.22
CA THR A 55 -3.61 3.26 11.85
C THR A 55 -4.78 3.00 10.91
N THR A 56 -4.65 3.40 9.63
CA THR A 56 -5.71 3.19 8.64
C THR A 56 -5.97 1.71 8.35
N LYS A 57 -4.92 0.87 8.38
CA LYS A 57 -5.05 -0.58 8.22
C LYS A 57 -5.71 -1.25 9.43
N LEU A 58 -5.48 -0.75 10.65
CA LEU A 58 -6.07 -1.32 11.88
C LEU A 58 -7.57 -1.03 12.05
N ILE A 59 -8.05 0.13 11.60
CA ILE A 59 -9.46 0.56 11.74
C ILE A 59 -10.48 -0.51 11.29
N PRO A 60 -10.41 -1.05 10.05
CA PRO A 60 -11.38 -2.05 9.62
C PRO A 60 -11.29 -3.35 10.42
N HIS A 61 -10.10 -3.75 10.88
CA HIS A 61 -9.93 -4.94 11.72
C HIS A 61 -10.59 -4.78 13.09
N LEU A 62 -10.37 -3.64 13.74
CA LEU A 62 -11.01 -3.31 15.02
C LEU A 62 -12.53 -3.19 14.89
N SER A 63 -13.00 -2.60 13.80
CA SER A 63 -14.44 -2.50 13.49
C SER A 63 -15.10 -3.87 13.33
N ILE A 64 -14.46 -4.79 12.61
CA ILE A 64 -14.96 -6.17 12.42
C ILE A 64 -14.98 -6.91 13.75
N MET A 65 -13.91 -6.82 14.55
CA MET A 65 -13.85 -7.43 15.88
C MET A 65 -14.98 -6.93 16.77
N LEU A 66 -15.19 -5.62 16.86
CA LEU A 66 -16.26 -5.03 17.67
C LEU A 66 -17.65 -5.45 17.19
N SER A 67 -17.85 -5.52 15.87
CA SER A 67 -19.12 -5.97 15.27
C SER A 67 -19.40 -7.44 15.60
N LEU A 68 -18.37 -8.30 15.55
CA LEU A 68 -18.49 -9.72 15.90
C LEU A 68 -18.78 -9.92 17.40
N VAL A 69 -18.11 -9.17 18.27
CA VAL A 69 -18.38 -9.20 19.72
C VAL A 69 -19.83 -8.79 19.99
N THR A 70 -20.28 -7.69 19.39
CA THR A 70 -21.66 -7.22 19.54
C THR A 70 -22.67 -8.25 19.02
N ALA A 71 -22.41 -8.87 17.86
CA ALA A 71 -23.25 -9.93 17.32
C ALA A 71 -23.28 -11.17 18.23
N SER A 72 -22.14 -11.56 18.81
CA SER A 72 -22.08 -12.68 19.75
C SER A 72 -22.83 -12.41 21.05
N GLU A 73 -22.79 -11.18 21.57
CA GLU A 73 -23.56 -10.79 22.75
C GLU A 73 -25.06 -10.78 22.48
N LEU A 74 -25.48 -10.34 21.29
CA LEU A 74 -26.90 -10.36 20.88
C LEU A 74 -27.41 -11.79 20.70
N LEU A 75 -26.61 -12.68 20.12
CA LEU A 75 -26.96 -14.09 19.98
C LEU A 75 -26.96 -14.83 21.33
N GLY A 76 -26.04 -14.46 22.24
CA GLY A 76 -25.95 -15.06 23.57
C GLY A 76 -27.05 -14.61 24.55
N ARG A 77 -27.74 -13.50 24.28
CA ARG A 77 -28.86 -12.97 25.10
C ARG A 77 -30.25 -13.41 24.61
N GLY A 78 -30.33 -14.22 23.56
CA GLY A 78 -31.59 -14.78 23.10
C GLY A 78 -32.05 -15.90 24.03
N ASP A 79 -32.85 -15.58 25.05
CA ASP A 79 -33.64 -16.60 25.75
C ASP A 79 -34.61 -17.23 24.74
N VAL A 80 -34.28 -18.44 24.28
CA VAL A 80 -35.18 -19.25 23.45
C VAL A 80 -36.34 -19.71 24.34
N LYS A 81 -37.38 -18.88 24.44
CA LYS A 81 -38.66 -19.28 25.04
C LYS A 81 -39.38 -20.17 24.03
N VAL A 82 -39.07 -21.45 24.03
CA VAL A 82 -39.88 -22.47 23.36
C VAL A 82 -41.24 -22.49 24.06
N ILE A 83 -42.28 -22.00 23.40
CA ILE A 83 -43.65 -22.22 23.85
C ILE A 83 -43.96 -23.69 23.52
N PRO A 84 -44.17 -24.59 24.48
CA PRO A 84 -44.52 -25.97 24.18
C PRO A 84 -45.86 -25.99 23.47
N GLY A 85 -45.91 -26.52 22.25
CA GLY A 85 -47.16 -26.91 21.62
C GLY A 85 -47.84 -27.97 22.49
N ALA A 86 -49.14 -27.80 22.73
CA ALA A 86 -49.94 -28.74 23.50
C ALA A 86 -49.91 -30.13 22.85
N GLY A 87 -49.18 -31.09 23.43
CA GLY A 87 -49.29 -32.51 23.09
C GLY A 87 -47.99 -33.30 22.83
N GLY A 88 -46.92 -33.12 23.62
CA GLY A 88 -45.72 -33.97 23.55
C GLY A 88 -45.05 -34.20 24.91
N PRO A 89 -44.40 -35.36 25.15
CA PRO A 89 -43.91 -35.75 26.47
C PRO A 89 -42.79 -34.83 26.98
N SER A 90 -42.86 -34.53 28.28
CA SER A 90 -41.98 -33.59 28.97
C SER A 90 -40.50 -33.96 28.88
N ILE A 91 -39.71 -33.16 28.16
CA ILE A 91 -38.25 -33.17 28.28
C ILE A 91 -37.87 -32.09 29.29
N HIS A 92 -37.15 -32.50 30.33
CA HIS A 92 -36.61 -31.62 31.36
C HIS A 92 -35.80 -30.48 30.74
N SER A 93 -36.19 -29.24 31.04
CA SER A 93 -35.43 -28.05 30.68
C SER A 93 -34.09 -28.02 31.43
N LEU A 94 -33.00 -28.23 30.71
CA LEU A 94 -31.65 -27.88 31.20
C LEU A 94 -31.51 -26.36 31.13
N SER A 95 -31.80 -25.70 32.24
CA SER A 95 -31.43 -24.30 32.46
C SER A 95 -29.91 -24.20 32.49
N VAL A 96 -29.29 -23.72 31.41
CA VAL A 96 -27.90 -23.24 31.45
C VAL A 96 -27.93 -21.87 32.11
N GLN A 97 -27.52 -21.80 33.37
CA GLN A 97 -27.38 -20.52 34.06
C GLN A 97 -26.29 -19.67 33.38
N PRO A 98 -26.53 -18.38 33.07
CA PRO A 98 -25.44 -17.47 32.79
C PRO A 98 -24.65 -17.26 34.07
N LYS A 99 -23.32 -17.32 33.98
CA LYS A 99 -22.41 -17.03 35.10
C LYS A 99 -22.51 -15.56 35.48
N ALA A 100 -23.49 -15.22 36.33
CA ALA A 100 -23.61 -13.90 36.93
C ALA A 100 -22.54 -13.73 38.02
N ARG A 101 -21.76 -12.66 37.90
CA ARG A 101 -20.79 -12.22 38.90
C ARG A 101 -21.56 -11.81 40.16
N SER A 102 -21.26 -12.51 41.26
CA SER A 102 -21.81 -12.32 42.60
C SER A 102 -21.73 -10.86 43.08
N SER A 103 -22.85 -10.36 43.60
CA SER A 103 -22.87 -9.38 44.68
C SER A 103 -24.05 -9.67 45.59
N THR A 104 -23.72 -10.22 46.75
CA THR A 104 -24.54 -10.43 47.95
C THR A 104 -25.14 -9.11 48.43
N ILE A 105 -26.39 -9.13 48.90
CA ILE A 105 -26.86 -8.55 50.18
C ILE A 105 -28.37 -8.86 50.35
N ASP A 106 -28.69 -9.18 51.60
CA ASP A 106 -29.83 -9.94 52.11
C ASP A 106 -31.23 -9.29 52.01
N LYS A 107 -32.24 -10.17 51.95
CA LYS A 107 -33.66 -9.93 52.31
C LYS A 107 -33.80 -10.13 53.85
N PRO A 108 -34.88 -9.68 54.54
CA PRO A 108 -36.13 -10.47 54.56
C PRO A 108 -37.40 -9.56 54.75
N THR A 109 -38.62 -9.80 54.26
CA THR A 109 -39.69 -10.70 54.76
C THR A 109 -41.06 -10.06 54.37
N ILE A 110 -41.92 -10.74 53.58
CA ILE A 110 -43.34 -11.17 53.86
C ILE A 110 -44.32 -9.97 53.93
N THR A 111 -45.39 -9.88 53.12
CA THR A 111 -46.65 -10.66 53.26
C THR A 111 -47.46 -10.75 51.96
N GLU A 112 -48.10 -11.91 51.77
CA GLU A 112 -49.10 -12.25 50.76
C GLU A 112 -50.42 -11.50 50.95
N THR A 113 -51.07 -11.09 49.85
CA THR A 113 -52.54 -11.06 49.74
C THR A 113 -52.92 -11.17 48.27
N GLU A 114 -53.59 -12.26 47.92
CA GLU A 114 -54.32 -12.43 46.65
C GLU A 114 -55.54 -11.51 46.59
N ALA A 115 -55.80 -10.94 45.40
CA ALA A 115 -57.05 -11.10 44.65
C ALA A 115 -57.31 -9.91 43.70
N SER A 116 -57.25 -10.22 42.41
CA SER A 116 -58.08 -9.73 41.31
C SER A 116 -58.62 -8.29 41.35
N THR A 117 -58.08 -7.44 40.47
CA THR A 117 -58.92 -6.47 39.75
C THR A 117 -58.33 -6.21 38.38
N ALA A 118 -58.97 -6.76 37.36
CA ALA A 118 -58.73 -6.39 35.97
C ALA A 118 -59.23 -4.95 35.76
N ASN A 119 -58.35 -4.07 35.30
CA ASN A 119 -58.72 -2.89 34.51
C ASN A 119 -57.54 -2.52 33.56
N PRO A 120 -57.83 -2.03 32.35
CA PRO A 120 -56.89 -2.04 31.23
C PRO A 120 -55.95 -0.83 31.28
N LEU A 121 -54.66 -1.08 31.46
CA LEU A 121 -53.65 -0.02 31.39
C LEU A 121 -53.20 0.19 29.93
N SER A 122 -53.78 1.24 29.31
CA SER A 122 -53.23 2.12 28.26
C SER A 122 -52.04 1.61 27.41
N PRO A 123 -52.20 1.42 26.08
CA PRO A 123 -51.09 1.12 25.18
C PRO A 123 -50.45 2.42 24.67
N ASN A 124 -49.74 3.15 25.53
CA ASN A 124 -49.04 4.38 25.12
C ASN A 124 -47.59 4.41 25.64
N GLN A 125 -46.77 3.47 25.17
CA GLN A 125 -45.35 3.71 24.87
C GLN A 125 -44.73 2.46 24.21
N PRO A 126 -44.46 2.52 22.89
CA PRO A 126 -43.07 2.40 22.46
C PRO A 126 -42.70 3.35 21.29
N LYS A 127 -43.51 4.37 20.99
CA LYS A 127 -43.25 5.26 19.83
C LYS A 127 -41.97 6.10 19.99
N SER A 128 -41.62 6.50 21.21
CA SER A 128 -40.46 7.35 21.48
C SER A 128 -39.11 6.65 21.29
N LEU A 129 -39.01 5.38 21.70
CA LEU A 129 -37.78 4.57 21.51
C LEU A 129 -37.59 4.19 20.04
N HIS A 130 -38.68 3.84 19.34
CA HIS A 130 -38.64 3.58 17.90
C HIS A 130 -38.29 4.83 17.08
N ALA A 131 -38.83 6.00 17.42
CA ALA A 131 -38.47 7.25 16.75
C ALA A 131 -36.99 7.63 16.94
N LEU A 132 -36.46 7.46 18.16
CA LEU A 132 -35.04 7.70 18.45
C LEU A 132 -34.11 6.71 17.75
N LEU A 133 -34.48 5.42 17.69
CA LEU A 133 -33.74 4.40 16.94
C LEU A 133 -33.76 4.71 15.44
N ASN A 134 -34.93 5.04 14.88
CA ASN A 134 -35.09 5.38 13.47
C ASN A 134 -34.29 6.62 13.07
N TRP A 135 -34.19 7.62 13.97
CA TRP A 135 -33.37 8.81 13.71
C TRP A 135 -31.87 8.51 13.75
N LYS A 136 -31.40 7.68 14.69
CA LYS A 136 -30.00 7.21 14.72
C LYS A 136 -29.66 6.40 13.47
N HIS A 137 -30.54 5.52 13.03
CA HIS A 137 -30.35 4.77 11.77
C HIS A 137 -30.33 5.70 10.56
N ALA A 138 -31.21 6.70 10.50
CA ALA A 138 -31.21 7.69 9.42
C ALA A 138 -29.91 8.51 9.39
N ILE A 139 -29.39 8.93 10.54
CA ILE A 139 -28.10 9.63 10.65
C ILE A 139 -26.96 8.72 10.15
N THR A 140 -26.91 7.47 10.60
CA THR A 140 -25.88 6.52 10.17
C THR A 140 -25.91 6.29 8.66
N VAL A 141 -27.10 6.06 8.10
CA VAL A 141 -27.28 5.90 6.64
C VAL A 141 -26.85 7.18 5.90
N ALA A 142 -27.25 8.36 6.37
CA ALA A 142 -26.85 9.62 5.77
C ALA A 142 -25.33 9.81 5.76
N VAL A 143 -24.64 9.45 6.86
CA VAL A 143 -23.18 9.51 6.94
C VAL A 143 -22.51 8.56 5.95
N PHE A 144 -22.99 7.32 5.83
CA PHE A 144 -22.46 6.36 4.85
C PHE A 144 -22.68 6.81 3.40
N VAL A 145 -23.86 7.34 3.10
CA VAL A 145 -24.18 7.88 1.76
C VAL A 145 -23.29 9.08 1.45
N LEU A 146 -23.16 10.03 2.38
CA LEU A 146 -22.29 11.20 2.23
C LEU A 146 -20.83 10.78 1.99
N TRP A 147 -20.33 9.81 2.79
CA TRP A 147 -18.98 9.27 2.61
C TRP A 147 -18.81 8.60 1.24
N GLY A 148 -19.78 7.80 0.81
CA GLY A 148 -19.78 7.18 -0.52
C GLY A 148 -19.72 8.20 -1.65
N VAL A 149 -20.49 9.29 -1.55
CA VAL A 149 -20.47 10.40 -2.51
C VAL A 149 -19.10 11.09 -2.53
N ILE A 150 -18.50 11.36 -1.36
CA ILE A 150 -17.16 11.96 -1.26
C ILE A 150 -16.12 11.08 -1.93
N VAL A 151 -16.11 9.77 -1.62
CA VAL A 151 -15.15 8.82 -2.21
C VAL A 151 -15.35 8.72 -3.73
N LEU A 152 -16.59 8.67 -4.21
CA LEU A 152 -16.89 8.65 -5.64
C LEU A 152 -16.39 9.91 -6.34
N LEU A 153 -16.63 11.09 -5.77
CA LEU A 153 -16.15 12.36 -6.32
C LEU A 153 -14.62 12.40 -6.38
N LEU A 154 -13.94 11.97 -5.31
CA LEU A 154 -12.47 11.88 -5.29
C LEU A 154 -11.92 10.95 -6.37
N HIS A 155 -12.55 9.80 -6.60
CA HIS A 155 -12.16 8.88 -7.66
C HIS A 155 -12.38 9.46 -9.05
N LEU A 156 -13.53 10.10 -9.29
CA LEU A 156 -13.83 10.72 -10.58
C LEU A 156 -12.82 11.84 -10.89
N LEU A 157 -12.52 12.70 -9.91
CA LEU A 157 -11.50 13.74 -10.06
C LEU A 157 -10.11 13.15 -10.32
N ALA A 158 -9.72 12.07 -9.61
CA ALA A 158 -8.44 11.41 -9.83
C ALA A 158 -8.36 10.77 -11.23
N ALA A 159 -9.43 10.12 -11.68
CA ALA A 159 -9.51 9.52 -13.01
C ALA A 159 -9.46 10.58 -14.12
N GLN A 160 -10.18 11.69 -13.94
CA GLN A 160 -10.19 12.80 -14.89
C GLN A 160 -8.81 13.46 -14.99
N ARG A 161 -8.13 13.72 -13.86
CA ARG A 161 -6.74 14.22 -13.88
C ARG A 161 -5.80 13.27 -14.61
N ALA A 162 -5.91 11.97 -14.33
CA ALA A 162 -5.08 10.96 -14.98
C ALA A 162 -5.26 10.91 -16.51
N ALA A 163 -6.47 11.17 -17.01
CA ALA A 163 -6.75 11.23 -18.44
C ALA A 163 -6.13 12.47 -19.12
N ASN A 164 -5.88 13.54 -18.37
CA ASN A 164 -5.33 14.79 -18.90
C ASN A 164 -3.80 14.85 -18.86
N TYR A 165 -3.15 13.92 -18.16
CA TYR A 165 -1.69 13.86 -18.13
C TYR A 165 -1.18 13.12 -19.36
N GLU A 166 -0.42 13.82 -20.19
CA GLU A 166 0.34 13.22 -21.28
C GLU A 166 1.83 13.26 -20.93
N VAL A 167 2.36 12.11 -20.53
CA VAL A 167 3.81 11.92 -20.30
C VAL A 167 4.27 10.75 -21.14
N LEU A 168 5.03 11.08 -22.18
CA LEU A 168 5.67 10.10 -23.05
C LEU A 168 6.54 9.16 -22.22
N GLY A 169 6.39 7.87 -22.50
CA GLY A 169 7.17 6.82 -21.82
C GLY A 169 6.70 6.47 -20.41
N CYS A 170 5.64 7.08 -19.87
CA CYS A 170 5.07 6.63 -18.59
C CYS A 170 4.41 5.25 -18.77
N ARG A 171 4.92 4.24 -18.05
CA ARG A 171 4.46 2.84 -18.14
C ARG A 171 3.54 2.42 -16.99
N ALA A 172 3.58 3.13 -15.87
CA ALA A 172 2.74 2.85 -14.70
C ALA A 172 2.17 4.15 -14.13
N MET A 173 1.05 4.61 -14.68
CA MET A 173 0.37 5.81 -14.21
C MET A 173 -0.50 5.51 -12.98
N THR A 174 -0.33 6.26 -11.90
CA THR A 174 -1.17 6.10 -10.68
C THR A 174 -2.26 7.17 -10.62
N ARG A 175 -3.24 6.97 -9.73
CA ARG A 175 -4.43 7.85 -9.60
C ARG A 175 -4.67 8.26 -8.15
N PRO A 176 -3.81 9.09 -7.56
CA PRO A 176 -4.00 9.54 -6.19
C PRO A 176 -5.24 10.44 -6.09
N TRP A 177 -6.05 10.24 -5.04
CA TRP A 177 -7.21 11.10 -4.78
C TRP A 177 -6.80 12.55 -4.53
N ILE A 178 -5.72 12.73 -3.76
CA ILE A 178 -5.13 14.03 -3.44
C ILE A 178 -3.90 14.23 -4.33
N SER A 179 -3.88 15.32 -5.10
CA SER A 179 -2.76 15.65 -5.99
C SER A 179 -1.94 16.79 -5.41
N ASN A 180 -0.62 16.71 -5.58
CA ASN A 180 0.34 17.78 -5.30
C ASN A 180 0.60 18.67 -6.55
N GLY A 181 -0.21 18.52 -7.62
CA GLY A 181 -0.03 19.23 -8.89
C GLY A 181 1.04 18.64 -9.82
N LYS A 182 1.71 17.56 -9.42
CA LYS A 182 2.70 16.85 -10.25
C LYS A 182 2.12 15.59 -10.88
N VAL A 183 2.77 15.09 -11.93
CA VAL A 183 2.35 13.90 -12.66
C VAL A 183 2.70 12.64 -11.86
N PRO A 184 1.71 11.83 -11.44
CA PRO A 184 1.93 10.68 -10.56
C PRO A 184 2.29 9.40 -11.34
N CYS A 185 3.40 9.47 -12.10
CA CYS A 185 3.93 8.33 -12.85
C CYS A 185 4.88 7.51 -11.96
N ALA A 186 4.56 6.23 -11.72
CA ALA A 186 5.39 5.34 -10.90
C ALA A 186 6.54 4.69 -11.68
N SER A 187 6.45 4.65 -13.01
CA SER A 187 7.47 4.06 -13.86
C SER A 187 7.61 4.82 -15.17
N LEU A 188 8.80 5.38 -15.41
CA LEU A 188 9.10 6.17 -16.59
C LEU A 188 10.20 5.53 -17.43
N VAL A 189 9.98 5.44 -18.73
CA VAL A 189 10.99 5.09 -19.74
C VAL A 189 11.20 6.31 -20.64
N TYR A 190 12.23 7.09 -20.36
CA TYR A 190 12.63 8.24 -21.16
C TYR A 190 13.42 7.76 -22.39
N VAL A 191 12.89 8.04 -23.59
CA VAL A 191 13.51 7.64 -24.86
C VAL A 191 13.94 8.89 -25.61
N CYS A 192 15.24 9.19 -25.62
CA CYS A 192 15.75 10.41 -26.26
C CYS A 192 15.31 10.52 -27.74
N HIS A 193 15.33 9.41 -28.48
CA HIS A 193 14.85 9.38 -29.87
C HIS A 193 13.36 9.72 -30.03
N ALA A 194 12.50 9.28 -29.10
CA ALA A 194 11.06 9.60 -29.17
C ALA A 194 10.78 11.05 -28.76
N GLU A 195 11.62 11.60 -27.88
CA GLU A 195 11.59 12.99 -27.44
C GLU A 195 12.26 13.95 -28.44
N ASN A 196 12.82 13.45 -29.54
CA ASN A 196 13.66 14.21 -30.49
C ASN A 196 14.81 14.97 -29.80
N THR A 197 15.41 14.37 -28.77
CA THR A 197 16.55 14.91 -28.02
C THR A 197 17.73 13.94 -28.05
N THR A 198 18.93 14.41 -27.71
CA THR A 198 20.10 13.54 -27.51
C THR A 198 20.33 13.18 -26.05
N THR A 199 19.74 13.97 -25.13
CA THR A 199 19.84 13.86 -23.68
C THR A 199 18.58 14.42 -23.01
N PRO A 200 18.22 13.97 -21.79
CA PRO A 200 17.20 14.66 -20.99
C PRO A 200 17.62 16.09 -20.67
N ASP A 201 16.70 17.04 -20.81
CA ASP A 201 16.91 18.42 -20.37
C ASP A 201 17.03 18.51 -18.83
N HIS A 202 17.63 19.59 -18.35
CA HIS A 202 17.80 19.88 -16.93
C HIS A 202 16.48 19.87 -16.14
N THR A 203 15.34 20.09 -16.81
CA THR A 203 14.01 20.13 -16.21
C THR A 203 13.12 18.92 -16.55
N SER A 204 13.63 17.93 -17.30
CA SER A 204 12.84 16.80 -17.81
C SER A 204 12.07 16.04 -16.73
N PHE A 205 12.57 16.02 -15.48
CA PHE A 205 11.94 15.30 -14.37
C PHE A 205 11.15 16.19 -13.39
N ASP A 206 11.11 17.51 -13.60
CA ASP A 206 10.51 18.44 -12.63
C ASP A 206 8.99 18.33 -12.51
N LYS A 207 8.34 17.95 -13.62
CA LYS A 207 6.88 17.74 -13.70
C LYS A 207 6.44 16.44 -13.02
N LEU A 208 7.36 15.52 -12.78
CA LEU A 208 7.06 14.21 -12.19
C LEU A 208 6.90 14.32 -10.68
N ASP A 209 5.97 13.55 -10.13
CA ASP A 209 5.84 13.41 -8.69
C ASP A 209 7.04 12.61 -8.14
N PRO A 210 7.94 13.25 -7.37
CA PRO A 210 9.16 12.62 -6.87
C PRO A 210 8.89 11.51 -5.86
N VAL A 211 7.72 11.51 -5.23
CA VAL A 211 7.33 10.53 -4.20
C VAL A 211 6.76 9.28 -4.85
N VAL A 212 6.26 9.37 -6.09
CA VAL A 212 5.59 8.27 -6.79
C VAL A 212 6.56 7.54 -7.71
N LEU A 213 7.50 8.23 -8.36
CA LEU A 213 8.40 7.63 -9.34
C LEU A 213 9.33 6.59 -8.69
N ALA A 214 9.09 5.32 -8.98
CA ALA A 214 9.83 4.19 -8.42
C ALA A 214 10.88 3.64 -9.40
N THR A 215 10.66 3.70 -10.71
CA THR A 215 11.66 3.27 -11.69
C THR A 215 11.85 4.31 -12.79
N LEU A 216 13.11 4.56 -13.14
CA LEU A 216 13.51 5.41 -14.24
C LEU A 216 14.40 4.61 -15.19
N ALA A 217 14.02 4.54 -16.45
CA ALA A 217 14.87 4.07 -17.53
C ALA A 217 15.18 5.21 -18.49
N ILE A 218 16.47 5.45 -18.78
CA ILE A 218 16.92 6.41 -19.80
C ILE A 218 17.55 5.60 -20.93
N ILE A 219 16.95 5.67 -22.12
CA ILE A 219 17.32 4.79 -23.22
C ILE A 219 17.50 5.53 -24.53
N HIS A 220 18.38 4.99 -25.38
CA HIS A 220 18.64 5.50 -26.73
C HIS A 220 19.11 6.97 -26.75
N CYS A 221 19.93 7.36 -25.79
CA CYS A 221 20.49 8.70 -25.67
C CYS A 221 21.95 8.72 -26.16
N PRO A 222 22.23 9.28 -27.35
CA PRO A 222 23.57 9.27 -27.94
C PRO A 222 24.56 10.23 -27.28
N GLU A 223 24.11 11.18 -26.46
CA GLU A 223 24.96 12.15 -25.76
C GLU A 223 24.43 12.35 -24.33
N LEU A 224 24.24 11.27 -23.58
CA LEU A 224 23.61 11.32 -22.26
C LEU A 224 24.45 12.12 -21.26
N GLU A 225 23.90 13.28 -20.86
CA GLU A 225 24.27 14.02 -19.67
C GLU A 225 23.19 13.79 -18.59
N MET A 226 23.58 13.33 -17.39
CA MET A 226 22.61 13.12 -16.32
C MET A 226 22.12 14.47 -15.76
N PRO A 227 20.81 14.79 -15.83
CA PRO A 227 20.32 16.11 -15.46
C PRO A 227 20.29 16.32 -13.94
N PRO A 228 20.43 17.57 -13.45
CA PRO A 228 20.32 17.88 -12.02
C PRO A 228 18.96 17.54 -11.40
N SER A 229 17.88 17.54 -12.19
CA SER A 229 16.54 17.14 -11.74
C SER A 229 16.49 15.69 -11.24
N PHE A 230 17.50 14.85 -11.56
CA PHE A 230 17.65 13.50 -11.02
C PHE A 230 17.66 13.48 -9.48
N GLN A 231 18.29 14.46 -8.82
CA GLN A 231 18.37 14.53 -7.36
C GLN A 231 17.02 14.65 -6.65
N ARG A 232 15.97 15.02 -7.38
CA ARG A 232 14.62 15.18 -6.80
C ARG A 232 13.89 13.85 -6.68
N LEU A 233 14.40 12.76 -7.26
CA LEU A 233 13.70 11.49 -7.37
C LEU A 233 13.86 10.63 -6.10
N GLU A 234 13.29 11.12 -5.00
CA GLU A 234 13.52 10.57 -3.65
C GLU A 234 12.98 9.14 -3.46
N SER A 235 11.91 8.79 -4.17
CA SER A 235 11.31 7.46 -4.10
C SER A 235 11.88 6.46 -5.11
N LEU A 236 12.93 6.83 -5.85
CA LEU A 236 13.51 5.97 -6.88
C LEU A 236 14.05 4.67 -6.28
N VAL A 237 13.62 3.55 -6.85
CA VAL A 237 13.97 2.18 -6.45
C VAL A 237 14.93 1.55 -7.47
N SER A 238 14.75 1.84 -8.75
CA SER A 238 15.64 1.35 -9.81
C SER A 238 15.96 2.41 -10.87
N LEU A 239 17.23 2.47 -11.27
CA LEU A 239 17.72 3.29 -12.38
C LEU A 239 18.32 2.40 -13.47
N HIS A 240 17.77 2.44 -14.68
CA HIS A 240 18.32 1.74 -15.84
C HIS A 240 18.81 2.74 -16.89
N ILE A 241 20.02 2.55 -17.38
CA ILE A 241 20.56 3.23 -18.56
C ILE A 241 20.83 2.16 -19.61
N TYR A 242 20.17 2.29 -20.76
CA TYR A 242 20.25 1.28 -21.82
C TYR A 242 20.58 1.90 -23.17
N ASN A 243 21.50 1.28 -23.90
CA ASN A 243 21.84 1.64 -25.28
C ASN A 243 22.08 3.16 -25.44
N SER A 244 22.93 3.71 -24.58
CA SER A 244 23.19 5.15 -24.49
C SER A 244 24.69 5.41 -24.36
N THR A 245 25.15 6.58 -24.79
CA THR A 245 26.54 7.02 -24.60
C THR A 245 26.56 8.05 -23.50
N ILE A 246 27.13 7.70 -22.35
CA ILE A 246 27.24 8.61 -21.21
C ILE A 246 28.43 9.55 -21.46
N VAL A 247 28.11 10.81 -21.73
CA VAL A 247 29.09 11.89 -21.92
C VAL A 247 29.43 12.51 -20.58
N SER A 248 28.42 12.77 -19.74
CA SER A 248 28.58 13.36 -18.42
C SER A 248 27.62 12.76 -17.41
N TRP A 249 28.15 12.32 -16.27
CA TRP A 249 27.35 12.02 -15.09
C TRP A 249 28.20 12.36 -13.88
N ASP A 250 28.05 13.61 -13.46
CA ASP A 250 28.94 14.27 -12.51
C ASP A 250 28.50 14.04 -11.05
N ALA A 251 29.23 14.66 -10.13
CA ALA A 251 28.93 14.59 -8.70
C ALA A 251 27.65 15.36 -8.30
N LYS A 252 27.20 16.34 -9.10
CA LYS A 252 26.01 17.15 -8.80
C LYS A 252 24.72 16.40 -9.15
N SER A 253 24.74 15.58 -10.19
CA SER A 253 23.64 14.67 -10.56
C SER A 253 23.91 13.22 -10.15
N SER A 254 24.75 13.02 -9.12
CA SER A 254 25.10 11.68 -8.66
C SER A 254 23.97 10.96 -7.95
N ILE A 255 24.12 9.65 -7.83
CA ILE A 255 23.41 8.88 -6.83
C ILE A 255 23.91 9.36 -5.46
N SER A 256 23.01 10.01 -4.73
CA SER A 256 23.24 10.49 -3.37
C SER A 256 22.58 9.59 -2.32
N ALA A 257 23.32 9.28 -1.25
CA ALA A 257 22.81 8.58 -0.07
C ALA A 257 21.64 9.28 0.64
N THR A 258 21.53 10.62 0.51
CA THR A 258 20.47 11.40 1.15
C THR A 258 19.28 11.64 0.24
N ALA A 259 19.51 11.77 -1.08
CA ALA A 259 18.43 11.95 -2.02
C ALA A 259 17.74 10.63 -2.37
N HIS A 260 18.51 9.57 -2.67
CA HIS A 260 17.97 8.32 -3.22
C HIS A 260 17.91 7.20 -2.16
N THR A 261 17.33 7.50 -1.00
CA THR A 261 17.30 6.60 0.18
C THR A 261 16.60 5.26 -0.04
N ARG A 262 15.88 5.09 -1.15
CA ARG A 262 15.13 3.88 -1.51
C ARG A 262 15.72 3.12 -2.70
N LEU A 263 16.82 3.62 -3.26
CA LEU A 263 17.42 3.04 -4.46
C LEU A 263 18.02 1.68 -4.12
N LEU A 264 17.61 0.65 -4.86
CA LEU A 264 18.04 -0.73 -4.68
C LEU A 264 18.97 -1.20 -5.80
N SER A 265 18.75 -0.74 -7.03
CA SER A 265 19.45 -1.24 -8.20
C SER A 265 19.80 -0.12 -9.19
N VAL A 266 20.98 -0.25 -9.79
CA VAL A 266 21.42 0.57 -10.92
C VAL A 266 21.95 -0.36 -12.00
N VAL A 267 21.45 -0.23 -13.21
CA VAL A 267 21.84 -1.08 -14.34
C VAL A 267 22.28 -0.20 -15.50
N LEU A 268 23.51 -0.40 -15.95
CA LEU A 268 24.08 0.22 -17.15
C LEU A 268 24.32 -0.89 -18.17
N ALA A 269 23.47 -0.95 -19.19
CA ALA A 269 23.49 -2.01 -20.18
C ALA A 269 23.69 -1.44 -21.59
N ARG A 270 24.55 -2.09 -22.40
CA ARG A 270 24.84 -1.66 -23.79
C ARG A 270 25.24 -0.19 -23.89
N SER A 271 25.90 0.33 -22.86
CA SER A 271 26.17 1.76 -22.73
C SER A 271 27.64 2.06 -22.95
N GLN A 272 27.93 3.15 -23.65
CA GLN A 272 29.29 3.61 -23.89
C GLN A 272 29.68 4.64 -22.83
N MET A 273 30.88 4.48 -22.27
CA MET A 273 31.50 5.37 -21.30
C MET A 273 33.02 5.21 -21.36
N THR A 274 33.74 6.29 -21.07
CA THR A 274 35.21 6.31 -21.00
C THR A 274 35.72 5.69 -19.70
N GLU A 275 35.07 6.02 -18.59
CA GLU A 275 35.39 5.58 -17.23
C GLU A 275 34.12 5.33 -16.43
N VAL A 276 34.27 4.81 -15.20
CA VAL A 276 33.14 4.71 -14.27
C VAL A 276 32.67 6.12 -13.92
N PRO A 277 31.40 6.48 -14.16
CA PRO A 277 30.96 7.86 -13.97
C PRO A 277 31.03 8.32 -12.52
N GLN A 278 31.37 9.60 -12.30
CA GLN A 278 31.41 10.18 -10.95
C GLN A 278 30.07 10.08 -10.22
N GLY A 279 28.98 10.05 -10.97
CA GLY A 279 27.63 9.87 -10.46
C GLY A 279 27.38 8.56 -9.70
N VAL A 280 28.18 7.52 -9.92
CA VAL A 280 28.10 6.25 -9.19
C VAL A 280 29.27 6.04 -8.21
N LEU A 281 30.12 7.06 -8.02
CA LEU A 281 31.31 7.02 -7.17
C LEU A 281 31.18 7.87 -5.90
N GLN A 282 30.07 8.60 -5.75
CA GLN A 282 29.70 9.31 -4.53
C GLN A 282 29.22 8.33 -3.45
N PRO A 283 29.14 8.76 -2.17
CA PRO A 283 28.58 7.92 -1.11
C PRO A 283 27.19 7.41 -1.48
N LEU A 284 27.09 6.09 -1.61
CA LEU A 284 25.88 5.41 -2.08
C LEU A 284 24.85 5.22 -0.94
N PRO A 285 23.55 5.18 -1.26
CA PRO A 285 22.51 4.84 -0.30
C PRO A 285 22.75 3.47 0.35
N ALA A 286 22.48 3.37 1.65
CA ALA A 286 22.57 2.10 2.38
C ALA A 286 21.58 1.03 1.88
N SER A 287 20.52 1.45 1.18
CA SER A 287 19.54 0.55 0.56
C SER A 287 20.05 -0.12 -0.71
N LEU A 288 21.10 0.41 -1.34
CA LEU A 288 21.55 -0.07 -2.64
C LEU A 288 22.11 -1.48 -2.52
N ILE A 289 21.62 -2.40 -3.36
CA ILE A 289 22.00 -3.82 -3.36
C ILE A 289 23.08 -4.09 -4.41
N GLY A 290 23.06 -3.36 -5.53
CA GLY A 290 24.07 -3.54 -6.55
C GLY A 290 24.04 -2.50 -7.68
N ILE A 291 25.20 -2.38 -8.32
CA ILE A 291 25.39 -1.63 -9.57
C ILE A 291 25.91 -2.63 -10.60
N GLN A 292 25.19 -2.76 -11.71
CA GLN A 292 25.50 -3.73 -12.76
C GLN A 292 25.94 -3.02 -14.03
N PHE A 293 27.10 -3.41 -14.56
CA PHE A 293 27.52 -3.05 -15.91
C PHE A 293 27.42 -4.29 -16.81
N SER A 294 26.74 -4.17 -17.94
CA SER A 294 26.58 -5.27 -18.91
C SER A 294 26.80 -4.75 -20.33
N HIS A 295 27.67 -5.42 -21.09
CA HIS A 295 27.98 -5.03 -22.47
C HIS A 295 28.32 -3.52 -22.60
N THR A 296 29.18 -3.01 -21.72
CA THR A 296 29.63 -1.60 -21.75
C THR A 296 31.00 -1.49 -22.38
N SER A 297 31.41 -0.27 -22.77
CA SER A 297 32.78 0.00 -23.26
C SER A 297 33.81 0.21 -22.14
N LEU A 298 33.42 -0.01 -20.87
CA LEU A 298 34.27 0.23 -19.71
C LEU A 298 35.45 -0.76 -19.69
N LYS A 299 36.67 -0.22 -19.63
CA LYS A 299 37.91 -1.03 -19.69
C LYS A 299 38.52 -1.32 -18.33
N THR A 300 38.35 -0.41 -17.38
CA THR A 300 39.00 -0.48 -16.06
C THR A 300 38.07 0.03 -14.97
N LEU A 301 38.19 -0.54 -13.77
CA LEU A 301 37.53 -0.03 -12.57
C LEU A 301 38.51 0.83 -11.75
N PRO A 302 38.05 1.86 -11.03
CA PRO A 302 38.88 2.62 -10.10
C PRO A 302 39.50 1.71 -9.03
N ASN A 303 40.77 1.94 -8.68
CA ASN A 303 41.47 1.14 -7.66
C ASN A 303 40.86 1.32 -6.26
N ASP A 304 40.18 2.44 -6.01
CA ASP A 304 39.52 2.78 -4.75
C ASP A 304 38.01 2.42 -4.74
N LEU A 305 37.53 1.68 -5.73
CA LEU A 305 36.10 1.35 -5.85
C LEU A 305 35.59 0.61 -4.61
N TYR A 306 36.38 -0.29 -4.02
CA TYR A 306 36.01 -1.02 -2.81
C TYR A 306 35.80 -0.11 -1.59
N LEU A 307 36.49 1.04 -1.52
CA LEU A 307 36.29 2.05 -0.47
C LEU A 307 35.00 2.83 -0.72
N ARG A 308 34.70 3.14 -1.97
CA ARG A 308 33.50 3.92 -2.36
C ARG A 308 32.23 3.08 -2.26
N TRP A 309 32.32 1.80 -2.62
CA TRP A 309 31.21 0.85 -2.66
C TRP A 309 31.19 -0.08 -1.45
N HIS A 310 31.84 0.32 -0.34
CA HIS A 310 31.86 -0.46 0.90
C HIS A 310 30.48 -0.90 1.42
N PRO A 311 29.35 -0.17 1.24
CA PRO A 311 28.05 -0.67 1.68
C PRO A 311 27.64 -1.93 0.91
N LEU A 312 27.98 -2.02 -0.38
CA LEU A 312 27.68 -3.17 -1.25
C LEU A 312 28.55 -4.39 -0.92
N ALA A 313 29.75 -4.18 -0.40
CA ALA A 313 30.64 -5.26 0.02
C ALA A 313 30.19 -5.93 1.33
N SER A 314 29.40 -5.22 2.15
CA SER A 314 28.94 -5.71 3.46
C SER A 314 27.68 -6.60 3.39
N THR A 315 26.95 -6.60 2.26
CA THR A 315 25.68 -7.31 2.10
C THR A 315 25.79 -8.77 1.66
N THR A 316 27.01 -9.32 1.51
CA THR A 316 27.23 -10.77 1.28
C THR A 316 27.56 -11.49 2.58
N ALA A 317 26.63 -11.52 3.53
CA ALA A 317 26.71 -12.41 4.70
C ALA A 317 25.33 -12.63 5.33
N SER A 318 24.49 -13.45 4.68
CA SER A 318 23.39 -14.21 5.33
C SER A 318 22.73 -15.17 4.34
#